data_AF-A0A951UDJ4-F1
#
_entry.id   AF-A0A951UDJ4-F1
#
_cell.length_a   1.000
_cell.length_b   1.000
_cell.length_c   1.000
_cell.angle_alpha   90.00
_cell.angle_beta   90.00
_cell.angle_gamma   90.00
#
_symmetry.space_group_name_H-M   'P 1'
#
loop_
_entity.id
_entity.type
_entity.pdbx_description
1 polymer ?
#
loop_
_entity_poly.entity_id
_entity_poly.type
_entity_poly.pdbx_seq_one_letter_code
_entity_poly.pdbx_strand_id
1 'polypeptide(L)'
;MSDARIEYELIFGRCTDNHWRKIQKILQKNQMEVTPKNVKFFAEIRKIIPRCAIGVDGILTCYSKAEKLLSNTSKNITGVEVLNLLSTYGIKPHQSTVTRWFRHLGGYKRDREYSPEDLKPILTNAFIYKAIHAHDLEELSS
;
A
#
# COMPACT_ATOMS: atom_id res chain seq x y z
N MET A 1 10.66 27.81 4.79
CA MET A 1 9.89 26.57 5.01
C MET A 1 9.87 25.83 3.68
N SER A 2 10.09 24.51 3.65
CA SER A 2 9.95 23.79 2.37
C SER A 2 8.48 23.69 2.00
N ASP A 3 8.16 23.86 0.71
CA ASP A 3 6.78 23.75 0.19
C ASP A 3 6.12 22.43 0.59
N ALA A 4 6.93 21.37 0.73
CA ALA A 4 6.48 20.06 1.15
C ALA A 4 5.94 20.03 2.59
N ARG A 5 6.51 20.81 3.53
CA ARG A 5 5.98 20.89 4.90
C ARG A 5 4.64 21.61 4.94
N ILE A 6 4.51 22.67 4.15
CA ILE A 6 3.28 23.46 4.07
C ILE A 6 2.13 22.57 3.60
N GLU A 7 2.33 21.75 2.56
CA GLU A 7 1.32 20.78 2.09
C GLU A 7 0.85 19.82 3.19
N TYR A 8 1.76 19.33 4.04
CA TYR A 8 1.36 18.49 5.16
C TYR A 8 0.53 19.24 6.19
N GLU A 9 0.98 20.45 6.55
CA GLU A 9 0.34 21.28 7.57
C GLU A 9 -1.02 21.81 7.12
N LEU A 10 -1.25 21.98 5.81
CA LEU A 10 -2.57 22.30 5.26
C LEU A 10 -3.60 21.18 5.52
N ILE A 11 -3.16 19.92 5.61
CA ILE A 11 -4.04 18.76 5.74
C ILE A 11 -4.26 18.38 7.21
N PHE A 12 -3.23 18.49 8.07
CA PHE A 12 -3.25 18.04 9.47
C PHE A 12 -3.05 19.15 10.52
N GLY A 13 -2.84 20.40 10.09
CA GLY A 13 -2.46 21.50 10.97
C GLY A 13 -0.96 21.56 11.23
N ARG A 14 -0.52 22.62 11.93
CA ARG A 14 0.90 22.85 12.26
C ARG A 14 1.52 21.62 12.91
N CYS A 15 2.74 21.29 12.49
CA CYS A 15 3.50 20.20 13.08
C CYS A 15 4.82 20.69 13.70
N THR A 16 5.31 19.97 14.71
CA THR A 16 6.61 20.25 15.32
C THR A 16 7.74 19.77 14.41
N ASP A 17 8.94 20.32 14.59
CA ASP A 17 10.12 19.91 13.80
C ASP A 17 10.44 18.42 13.98
N ASN A 18 10.23 17.87 15.18
CA ASN A 18 10.39 16.45 15.46
C ASN A 18 9.38 15.60 14.69
N HIS A 19 8.12 16.04 14.60
CA HIS A 19 7.10 15.36 13.79
C HIS A 19 7.45 15.42 12.31
N TRP A 20 7.86 16.58 11.82
CA TRP A 20 8.27 16.76 10.43
C TRP A 20 9.46 15.85 10.07
N ARG A 21 10.50 15.80 10.91
CA ARG A 21 11.64 14.89 10.72
C ARG A 21 11.21 13.41 10.66
N LYS A 22 10.23 12.99 11.46
CA LYS A 22 9.69 11.62 11.40
C LYS A 22 9.01 11.34 10.06
N ILE A 23 8.22 12.28 9.54
CA ILE A 23 7.58 12.15 8.21
C ILE A 23 8.63 12.03 7.12
N GLN A 24 9.64 12.89 7.13
CA GLN A 24 10.73 12.84 6.14
C GLN A 24 11.44 11.48 6.16
N LYS A 25 11.75 10.97 7.36
CA LYS A 25 12.35 9.63 7.52
C LYS A 25 11.46 8.52 6.97
N ILE A 26 10.14 8.58 7.19
CA ILE A 26 9.19 7.61 6.66
C ILE A 26 9.17 7.64 5.14
N LEU A 27 9.07 8.84 4.53
CA LEU A 27 9.11 8.97 3.07
C LEU A 27 10.42 8.43 2.47
N GLN A 28 11.56 8.84 3.04
CA GLN A 28 12.88 8.39 2.60
C GLN A 28 13.06 6.87 2.75
N LYS A 29 12.62 6.29 3.87
CA LYS A 29 12.65 4.83 4.10
C LYS A 29 11.88 4.08 3.01
N ASN A 30 10.80 4.66 2.51
CA ASN A 30 9.98 4.10 1.43
C ASN A 30 10.40 4.56 0.04
N GLN A 31 11.63 5.09 -0.12
CA GLN A 31 12.21 5.53 -1.40
C GLN A 31 11.40 6.64 -2.08
N MET A 32 10.66 7.43 -1.30
CA MET A 32 9.93 8.59 -1.78
C MET A 32 10.71 9.86 -1.46
N GLU A 33 10.93 10.69 -2.47
CA GLU A 33 11.48 12.03 -2.28
C GLU A 33 10.50 12.90 -1.49
N VAL A 34 11.03 13.81 -0.66
CA VAL A 34 10.24 14.75 0.15
C VAL A 34 9.80 15.92 -0.73
N THR A 35 8.87 15.65 -1.65
CA THR A 35 8.25 16.65 -2.53
C THR A 35 6.83 17.00 -2.06
N PRO A 36 6.30 18.19 -2.41
CA PRO A 36 4.92 18.57 -2.09
C PRO A 36 3.90 17.51 -2.50
N LYS A 37 4.05 16.95 -3.70
CA LYS A 37 3.19 15.88 -4.24
C LYS A 37 3.21 14.61 -3.37
N ASN A 38 4.40 14.12 -3.03
CA ASN A 38 4.54 12.89 -2.24
C ASN A 38 4.06 13.08 -0.80
N VAL A 39 4.26 14.27 -0.23
CA VAL A 39 3.78 14.60 1.10
C VAL A 39 2.27 14.73 1.14
N LYS A 40 1.66 15.36 0.13
CA LYS A 40 0.20 15.39 -0.02
C LYS A 40 -0.38 13.99 -0.11
N PHE A 41 0.22 13.12 -0.94
CA PHE A 41 -0.18 11.72 -1.04
C PHE A 41 -0.07 10.98 0.31
N PHE A 42 1.05 11.12 1.02
CA PHE A 42 1.23 10.56 2.36
C PHE A 42 0.17 11.05 3.35
N ALA A 43 -0.16 12.34 3.30
CA ALA A 43 -1.13 12.94 4.19
C ALA A 43 -2.56 12.43 3.92
N GLU A 44 -2.95 12.32 2.65
CA GLU A 44 -4.24 11.74 2.26
C GLU A 44 -4.35 10.26 2.69
N ILE A 45 -3.30 9.46 2.51
CA ILE A 45 -3.27 8.07 3.02
C ILE A 45 -3.48 8.05 4.55
N ARG A 46 -2.81 8.93 5.28
CA ARG A 46 -2.92 9.03 6.73
C ARG A 46 -4.32 9.42 7.19
N LYS A 47 -5.05 10.24 6.42
CA LYS A 47 -6.44 10.63 6.72
C LYS A 47 -7.40 9.45 6.60
N ILE A 48 -7.22 8.63 5.58
CA ILE A 48 -8.07 7.46 5.34
C ILE A 48 -7.85 6.40 6.42
N ILE A 49 -6.65 6.36 7.01
CA ILE A 49 -6.24 5.28 7.92
C ILE A 49 -5.68 5.85 9.23
N PRO A 50 -6.53 6.42 10.10
CA PRO A 50 -6.08 7.05 11.34
C PRO A 50 -5.60 6.04 12.40
N ARG A 51 -5.91 4.73 12.26
CA ARG A 51 -5.63 3.70 13.28
C ARG A 51 -5.35 2.28 12.74
N CYS A 52 -4.75 2.12 11.56
CA CYS A 52 -4.32 0.77 11.17
C CYS A 52 -3.10 0.36 11.99
N ALA A 53 -3.06 -0.90 12.42
CA ALA A 53 -2.00 -1.49 13.26
C ALA A 53 -0.59 -1.26 12.67
N ILE A 54 -0.48 -1.23 11.34
CA ILE A 54 0.80 -1.07 10.64
C ILE A 54 1.21 0.39 10.38
N GLY A 55 0.32 1.35 10.70
CA GLY A 55 0.53 2.77 10.48
C GLY A 55 0.76 3.17 9.01
N VAL A 56 1.05 4.45 8.78
CA VAL A 56 1.29 4.98 7.43
C VAL A 56 2.58 4.46 6.82
N ASP A 57 3.61 4.22 7.65
CA ASP A 57 4.87 3.61 7.20
C ASP A 57 4.64 2.22 6.62
N GLY A 58 3.85 1.38 7.31
CA GLY A 58 3.51 0.04 6.83
C GLY A 58 2.73 0.06 5.50
N ILE A 59 1.82 1.01 5.33
CA ILE A 59 1.08 1.18 4.06
C ILE A 59 2.03 1.57 2.92
N LEU A 60 2.92 2.54 3.15
CA LEU A 60 3.91 2.91 2.14
C LEU A 60 4.83 1.75 1.81
N THR A 61 5.24 0.97 2.82
CA THR A 61 6.05 -0.23 2.59
C THR A 61 5.30 -1.26 1.74
N CYS A 62 4.00 -1.46 1.98
CA CYS A 62 3.15 -2.32 1.16
C CYS A 62 3.04 -1.81 -0.29
N TYR A 63 2.87 -0.49 -0.47
CA TYR A 63 2.82 0.14 -1.78
C TYR A 63 4.14 -0.01 -2.54
N SER A 64 5.28 0.34 -1.92
CA SER A 64 6.60 0.18 -2.54
C SER A 64 6.92 -1.27 -2.86
N LYS A 65 6.45 -2.22 -2.04
CA LYS A 65 6.60 -3.66 -2.31
C LYS A 65 5.78 -4.08 -3.54
N ALA A 66 4.54 -3.62 -3.65
CA ALA A 66 3.71 -3.85 -4.84
C ALA A 66 4.36 -3.25 -6.10
N GLU A 67 4.87 -2.03 -6.00
CA GLU A 67 5.56 -1.35 -7.10
C GLU A 67 6.82 -2.09 -7.55
N LYS A 68 7.70 -2.51 -6.63
CA LYS A 68 8.90 -3.30 -6.95
C LYS A 68 8.59 -4.67 -7.57
N LEU A 69 7.48 -5.27 -7.14
CA LEU A 69 7.04 -6.55 -7.71
C LEU A 69 6.66 -6.35 -9.18
N LEU A 70 5.90 -5.30 -9.46
CA LEU A 70 5.37 -5.00 -10.78
C LEU A 70 6.39 -4.36 -11.73
N SER A 71 7.40 -3.64 -11.21
CA SER A 71 8.43 -3.00 -12.04
C SER A 71 9.25 -3.98 -12.87
N ASN A 72 9.31 -5.25 -12.44
CA ASN A 72 9.99 -6.32 -13.17
C ASN A 72 9.06 -7.04 -14.17
N THR A 73 7.79 -6.64 -14.28
CA THR A 73 6.80 -7.29 -15.13
C THR A 73 6.23 -6.30 -16.13
N SER A 74 6.70 -6.39 -17.38
CA SER A 74 6.22 -5.57 -18.50
C SER A 74 5.02 -6.16 -19.23
N LYS A 75 4.57 -7.35 -18.82
CA LYS A 75 3.47 -8.09 -19.45
C LYS A 75 2.21 -8.00 -18.59
N ASN A 76 1.06 -8.09 -19.25
CA ASN A 76 -0.19 -8.29 -18.54
C ASN A 76 -0.15 -9.62 -17.79
N ILE A 77 -0.87 -9.68 -16.66
CA ILE A 77 -0.95 -10.84 -15.80
C ILE A 77 -2.42 -11.24 -15.69
N THR A 78 -2.72 -12.53 -15.83
CA THR A 78 -4.07 -13.05 -15.68
C THR A 78 -4.51 -13.05 -14.21
N GLY A 79 -5.82 -13.01 -13.97
CA GLY A 79 -6.37 -13.08 -12.61
C GLY A 79 -5.92 -14.32 -11.82
N VAL A 80 -5.72 -15.46 -12.47
CA VAL A 80 -5.20 -16.67 -11.82
C VAL A 80 -3.73 -16.53 -11.43
N GLU A 81 -2.90 -15.93 -12.29
CA GLU A 81 -1.49 -15.66 -12.00
C GLU A 81 -1.34 -14.68 -10.84
N VAL A 82 -2.22 -13.67 -10.73
CA VAL A 82 -2.24 -12.76 -9.57
C VAL A 82 -2.51 -13.52 -8.28
N LEU A 83 -3.47 -14.46 -8.26
CA LEU A 83 -3.73 -15.26 -7.06
C LEU A 83 -2.57 -16.21 -6.73
N ASN A 84 -1.96 -16.81 -7.74
CA ASN A 84 -0.78 -17.66 -7.56
C ASN A 84 0.37 -16.85 -6.95
N LEU A 85 0.61 -15.64 -7.47
CA LEU A 85 1.58 -14.69 -6.94
C LEU A 85 1.27 -14.33 -5.48
N LEU A 86 0.03 -14.00 -5.14
CA LEU A 86 -0.35 -13.71 -3.75
C LEU A 86 -0.08 -14.90 -2.82
N SER A 87 -0.34 -16.12 -3.30
CA SER A 87 -0.08 -17.36 -2.55
C SER A 87 1.42 -17.57 -2.26
N THR A 88 2.34 -17.20 -3.17
CA THR A 88 3.80 -17.28 -2.89
C THR A 88 4.24 -16.34 -1.78
N TYR A 89 3.48 -15.26 -1.54
CA TYR A 89 3.65 -14.38 -0.39
C TYR A 89 2.84 -14.82 0.85
N GLY A 90 2.21 -16.00 0.83
CA GLY A 90 1.39 -16.52 1.92
C GLY A 90 0.05 -15.79 2.10
N ILE A 91 -0.43 -15.10 1.07
CA ILE A 91 -1.68 -14.33 1.11
C ILE A 91 -2.79 -15.19 0.51
N LYS A 92 -3.66 -15.73 1.38
CA LYS A 92 -4.80 -16.59 0.99
C LYS A 92 -6.13 -15.95 1.40
N PRO A 93 -6.55 -14.87 0.71
CA PRO A 93 -7.79 -14.16 1.03
C PRO A 93 -9.01 -14.99 0.63
N HIS A 94 -10.11 -14.82 1.35
CA HIS A 94 -11.41 -15.35 0.92
C HIS A 94 -11.83 -14.72 -0.42
N GLN A 95 -12.61 -15.46 -1.23
CA GLN A 95 -13.05 -15.01 -2.56
C GLN A 95 -13.74 -13.63 -2.53
N SER A 96 -14.57 -13.37 -1.51
CA SER A 96 -15.25 -12.07 -1.35
C SER A 96 -14.27 -10.91 -1.17
N THR A 97 -13.14 -11.14 -0.51
CA THR A 97 -12.06 -10.16 -0.33
C THR A 97 -11.37 -9.87 -1.67
N VAL A 98 -11.08 -10.91 -2.45
CA VAL A 98 -10.54 -10.76 -3.82
C VAL A 98 -11.50 -9.95 -4.69
N THR A 99 -12.78 -10.33 -4.74
CA THR A 99 -13.79 -9.60 -5.50
C THR A 99 -13.88 -8.12 -5.08
N ARG A 100 -13.70 -7.82 -3.79
CA ARG A 100 -13.68 -6.44 -3.28
C ARG A 100 -12.49 -5.65 -3.81
N TRP A 101 -11.29 -6.23 -3.81
CA TRP A 101 -10.09 -5.55 -4.33
C TRP A 101 -10.20 -5.24 -5.82
N PHE A 102 -10.76 -6.15 -6.61
CA PHE A 102 -10.94 -5.97 -8.06
C PHE A 102 -12.20 -5.17 -8.44
N ARG A 103 -12.98 -4.64 -7.48
CA ARG A 103 -14.27 -3.98 -7.75
C ARG A 103 -14.15 -2.82 -8.74
N HIS A 104 -13.12 -1.99 -8.62
CA HIS A 104 -12.88 -0.83 -9.50
C HIS A 104 -12.54 -1.25 -10.95
N LEU A 105 -12.19 -2.52 -11.18
CA LEU A 105 -11.94 -3.09 -12.50
C LEU A 105 -13.15 -3.85 -13.06
N GLY A 106 -14.31 -3.77 -12.41
CA GLY A 106 -15.50 -4.55 -12.76
C GLY A 106 -15.51 -5.97 -12.17
N GLY A 107 -14.72 -6.21 -11.12
CA GLY A 107 -14.64 -7.48 -10.40
C GLY A 107 -13.52 -8.41 -10.86
N TYR A 108 -13.28 -9.44 -10.04
CA TYR A 108 -12.28 -10.46 -10.32
C TYR A 108 -12.76 -11.39 -11.43
N LYS A 109 -11.91 -11.61 -12.44
CA LYS A 109 -12.11 -12.57 -13.51
C LYS A 109 -10.83 -13.39 -13.67
N ARG A 110 -10.96 -14.72 -13.61
CA ARG A 110 -9.82 -15.66 -13.60
C ARG A 110 -8.91 -15.50 -14.81
N ASP A 111 -9.50 -15.49 -16.00
CA ASP A 111 -8.76 -15.53 -17.27
C ASP A 111 -8.60 -14.15 -17.90
N ARG A 112 -9.03 -13.09 -17.20
CA ARG A 112 -8.82 -11.71 -17.66
C ARG A 112 -7.37 -11.30 -17.40
N GLU A 113 -6.78 -10.67 -18.40
CA GLU A 113 -5.51 -9.97 -18.28
C GLU A 113 -5.68 -8.61 -17.61
N TYR A 114 -4.77 -8.30 -16.70
CA TYR A 114 -4.68 -7.04 -15.97
C TYR A 114 -3.32 -6.41 -16.22
N SER A 115 -3.30 -5.09 -16.42
CA SER A 115 -2.05 -4.35 -16.57
C SER A 115 -1.34 -4.23 -15.21
N PRO A 116 -0.01 -4.04 -15.18
CA PRO A 116 0.69 -3.77 -13.93
C PRO A 116 0.14 -2.57 -13.16
N GLU A 117 -0.31 -1.53 -13.87
CA GLU A 117 -0.88 -0.32 -13.26
C GLU A 117 -2.18 -0.63 -12.50
N ASP A 118 -3.06 -1.45 -13.10
CA ASP A 118 -4.31 -1.90 -12.47
C ASP A 118 -4.05 -2.79 -11.24
N LEU A 119 -2.96 -3.56 -11.27
CA LEU A 119 -2.63 -4.51 -10.20
C LEU A 119 -1.97 -3.85 -8.99
N LYS A 120 -1.34 -2.67 -9.16
CA LYS A 120 -0.67 -1.95 -8.07
C LYS A 120 -1.58 -1.72 -6.85
N PRO A 121 -2.81 -1.17 -6.98
CA PRO A 121 -3.72 -1.02 -5.85
C PRO A 121 -4.19 -2.36 -5.26
N ILE A 122 -4.33 -3.40 -6.08
CA ILE A 122 -4.75 -4.74 -5.63
C ILE A 122 -3.67 -5.38 -4.76
N LEU A 123 -2.42 -5.41 -5.24
CA LEU A 123 -1.29 -5.95 -4.50
C LEU A 123 -1.00 -5.16 -3.23
N THR A 124 -1.15 -3.83 -3.27
CA THR A 124 -1.02 -2.98 -2.08
C THR A 124 -2.05 -3.38 -1.03
N ASN A 125 -3.32 -3.54 -1.41
CA ASN A 125 -4.37 -4.01 -0.50
C ASN A 125 -4.11 -5.42 0.03
N ALA A 126 -3.56 -6.32 -0.80
CA ALA A 126 -3.22 -7.66 -0.38
C ALA A 126 -2.08 -7.69 0.66
N PHE A 127 -1.05 -6.86 0.49
CA PHE A 127 0.02 -6.73 1.48
C PHE A 127 -0.45 -6.05 2.77
N ILE A 128 -1.34 -5.06 2.68
CA ILE A 128 -1.99 -4.46 3.86
C ILE A 128 -2.80 -5.53 4.60
N TYR A 129 -3.62 -6.31 3.88
CA TYR A 129 -4.39 -7.41 4.44
C TYR A 129 -3.48 -8.41 5.15
N LYS A 130 -2.37 -8.81 4.51
CA LYS A 130 -1.38 -9.67 5.15
C LYS A 130 -0.83 -9.03 6.42
N ALA A 131 -0.45 -7.76 6.38
CA ALA A 131 0.22 -7.13 7.51
C ALA A 131 -0.73 -6.89 8.70
N ILE A 132 -2.03 -6.66 8.43
CA ILE A 132 -3.08 -6.60 9.46
C ILE A 132 -3.29 -7.98 10.09
N HIS A 133 -3.49 -9.02 9.27
CA HIS A 133 -3.78 -10.37 9.77
C HIS A 133 -2.55 -11.17 10.20
N ALA A 134 -1.34 -10.75 9.83
CA ALA A 134 -0.09 -11.34 10.31
C ALA A 134 0.18 -10.97 11.77
N HIS A 135 -0.30 -9.80 12.23
CA HIS A 135 -0.30 -9.46 13.65
C HIS A 135 -1.23 -10.36 14.48
N ASP A 136 -2.19 -11.04 13.86
CA ASP A 136 -3.08 -12.02 14.51
C ASP A 136 -2.56 -13.48 14.42
N LEU A 137 -1.45 -13.75 13.72
CA LEU A 137 -1.00 -15.12 13.39
C LEU A 137 0.35 -15.53 14.03
N GLU A 138 0.87 -14.77 15.00
CA GLU A 138 1.96 -15.24 15.88
C GLU A 138 1.47 -16.11 17.06
N GLU A 139 0.16 -16.36 17.22
CA GLU A 139 -0.38 -17.15 18.35
C GLU A 139 -0.95 -18.55 17.99
N LEU A 140 -0.55 -19.18 16.88
CA LEU A 140 -0.95 -20.58 16.60
C LEU A 140 0.22 -21.55 16.33
N SER A 141 1.39 -21.24 16.88
CA SER A 141 2.52 -22.19 16.95
C SER A 141 3.35 -22.00 18.21
N SER A 142 2.70 -22.10 19.39
CA SER A 142 3.37 -22.33 20.68
C SER A 142 2.62 -23.41 21.44
#